data_AF-A0A349PP55-F1
#
_entry.id   AF-A0A349PP55-F1
#
_cell.length_a   1.000
_cell.length_b   1.000
_cell.length_c   1.000
_cell.angle_alpha   90.00
_cell.angle_beta   90.00
_cell.angle_gamma   90.00
#
_symmetry.space_group_name_H-M   'P 1'
#
loop_
_entity.id
_entity.type
_entity.pdbx_description
1 polymer ?
#
loop_
_entity_poly.entity_id
_entity_poly.type
_entity_poly.pdbx_seq_one_letter_code
_entity_poly.pdbx_strand_id
1 'polypeptide(L)'
;MKTINDFDFKNKKAIIRVDFNVPLDDNFNVTDATRIEAAKPTIDKIIADGGSVILMSHLGRPKGVEKKYSLEHIVKKSTEILDQEVYFASDCIGEVAEKAVANLKSGEILLLENLRFYKEEEAGDVEFAKKLASLGDIYVNDAFGTAHRAHASTTIIAQFFPKDKCFGLLLAREIESLNKVLKDSVKPVTAVLGGSKVSSKITVIENILDKVDHMIIGGGMTFTFVKALGGKVGNSICEDDKQELALE
;
A
#
# COMPACT_ATOMS: atom_id res chain seq x y z
N MET A 1 -8.88 -16.27 2.17
CA MET A 1 -7.84 -15.23 2.40
C MET A 1 -7.24 -15.52 3.75
N LYS A 2 -5.91 -15.65 3.88
CA LYS A 2 -5.29 -15.74 5.21
C LYS A 2 -4.89 -14.34 5.69
N THR A 3 -5.17 -14.04 6.95
CA THR A 3 -4.85 -12.78 7.61
C THR A 3 -3.82 -13.01 8.71
N ILE A 4 -3.30 -11.94 9.29
CA ILE A 4 -2.39 -12.06 10.44
C ILE A 4 -3.02 -12.84 11.61
N ASN A 5 -4.35 -12.89 11.74
CA ASN A 5 -5.02 -13.63 12.81
C ASN A 5 -4.92 -15.15 12.66
N ASP A 6 -4.56 -15.65 11.48
CA ASP A 6 -4.40 -17.08 11.21
C ASP A 6 -3.00 -17.61 11.56
N PHE A 7 -2.11 -16.77 12.08
CA PHE A 7 -0.72 -17.09 12.35
C PHE A 7 -0.29 -16.70 13.78
N ASP A 8 0.55 -17.53 14.37
CA ASP A 8 1.34 -17.21 15.57
C ASP A 8 2.70 -16.63 15.15
N PHE A 9 3.06 -15.49 15.73
CA PHE A 9 4.30 -14.75 15.47
C PHE A 9 5.36 -14.94 16.55
N LYS A 10 5.11 -15.74 17.59
CA LYS A 10 6.08 -15.99 18.66
C LYS A 10 7.44 -16.41 18.11
N ASN A 11 8.47 -15.64 18.44
CA ASN A 11 9.86 -15.83 17.99
C ASN A 11 10.07 -15.79 16.47
N LYS A 12 9.12 -15.24 15.69
CA LYS A 12 9.25 -15.05 14.25
C LYS A 12 9.60 -13.61 13.91
N LYS A 13 10.37 -13.44 12.85
CA LYS A 13 10.63 -12.15 12.20
C LYS A 13 9.62 -11.95 11.08
N ALA A 14 8.65 -11.07 11.29
CA ALA A 14 7.66 -10.73 10.29
C ALA A 14 8.18 -9.62 9.38
N ILE A 15 8.38 -9.90 8.09
CA ILE A 15 8.65 -8.87 7.10
C ILE A 15 7.33 -8.33 6.55
N ILE A 16 7.09 -7.03 6.75
CA ILE A 16 5.80 -6.39 6.49
C ILE A 16 5.95 -5.33 5.41
N ARG A 17 5.17 -5.45 4.34
CA ARG A 17 4.99 -4.37 3.38
C ARG A 17 3.92 -3.40 3.89
N VAL A 18 4.33 -2.18 4.22
CA VAL A 18 3.44 -1.08 4.62
C VAL A 18 3.47 0.07 3.61
N ASP A 19 2.49 0.96 3.65
CA ASP A 19 2.44 2.18 2.85
C ASP A 19 2.81 3.42 3.69
N PHE A 20 4.07 3.60 4.03
CA PHE A 20 4.55 4.82 4.71
C PHE A 20 4.95 5.94 3.73
N ASN A 21 4.33 5.98 2.54
CA ASN A 21 4.50 7.12 1.63
C ASN A 21 3.66 8.30 2.14
N VAL A 22 4.17 8.99 3.15
CA VAL A 22 3.55 10.14 3.84
C VAL A 22 4.07 11.47 3.29
N PRO A 23 3.28 12.55 3.31
CA PRO A 23 3.75 13.87 2.92
C PRO A 23 4.71 14.44 3.97
N LEU A 24 5.79 15.04 3.49
CA LEU A 24 6.79 15.73 4.32
C LEU A 24 6.77 17.24 4.02
N ASP A 25 7.03 18.07 5.03
CA ASP A 25 7.32 19.50 4.85
C ASP A 25 8.76 19.76 4.38
N ASP A 26 9.12 21.02 4.16
CA ASP A 26 10.46 21.43 3.72
C ASP A 26 11.58 21.06 4.71
N ASN A 27 11.23 20.79 5.97
CA ASN A 27 12.14 20.36 7.04
C ASN A 27 12.09 18.84 7.27
N PHE A 28 11.45 18.08 6.38
CA PHE A 28 11.25 16.63 6.47
C PHE A 28 10.36 16.16 7.63
N ASN A 29 9.54 17.02 8.21
CA ASN A 29 8.55 16.59 9.19
C ASN A 29 7.32 15.99 8.49
N VAL A 30 6.81 14.89 9.04
CA VAL A 30 5.56 14.28 8.58
C VAL A 30 4.38 15.22 8.86
N THR A 31 3.67 15.63 7.82
CA THR A 31 2.51 16.54 7.92
C THR A 31 1.16 15.81 8.04
N ASP A 32 1.09 14.58 7.53
CA ASP A 32 -0.06 13.67 7.69
C ASP A 32 0.46 12.26 7.96
N ALA A 33 0.13 11.74 9.14
CA ALA A 33 0.60 10.43 9.60
C ALA A 33 -0.45 9.33 9.49
N THR A 34 -1.60 9.59 8.86
CA THR A 34 -2.73 8.65 8.72
C THR A 34 -2.29 7.27 8.23
N ARG A 35 -1.31 7.21 7.31
CA ARG A 35 -0.82 5.94 6.78
C ARG A 35 0.01 5.12 7.76
N ILE A 36 0.75 5.79 8.65
CA ILE A 36 1.52 5.12 9.71
C ILE A 36 0.54 4.58 10.76
N GLU A 37 -0.44 5.40 11.16
CA GLU A 37 -1.50 5.02 12.09
C GLU A 37 -2.32 3.82 11.56
N ALA A 38 -2.62 3.80 10.27
CA ALA A 38 -3.38 2.72 9.64
C ALA A 38 -2.68 1.35 9.69
N ALA A 39 -1.34 1.32 9.70
CA ALA A 39 -0.56 0.08 9.80
C ALA A 39 -0.34 -0.39 11.26
N LYS A 40 -0.49 0.52 12.23
CA LYS A 40 -0.26 0.23 13.66
C LYS A 40 -0.98 -1.03 14.16
N PRO A 41 -2.27 -1.28 13.86
CA PRO A 41 -2.95 -2.47 14.35
C PRO A 41 -2.28 -3.79 13.92
N THR A 42 -1.73 -3.84 12.71
CA THR A 42 -1.01 -5.02 12.19
C THR A 42 0.30 -5.22 12.94
N ILE A 43 1.03 -4.13 13.17
CA ILE A 43 2.33 -4.12 13.87
C ILE A 43 2.13 -4.54 15.33
N ASP A 44 1.20 -3.89 16.03
CA ASP A 44 0.88 -4.16 17.44
C ASP A 44 0.53 -5.63 17.67
N LYS A 45 -0.25 -6.24 16.77
CA LYS A 45 -0.61 -7.66 16.85
C LYS A 45 0.62 -8.57 16.83
N ILE A 46 1.55 -8.33 15.88
CA ILE A 46 2.74 -9.17 15.73
C ILE A 46 3.65 -9.05 16.95
N ILE A 47 3.80 -7.84 17.48
CA ILE A 47 4.56 -7.60 18.70
C ILE A 47 3.90 -8.27 19.92
N ALA A 48 2.57 -8.17 20.05
CA ALA A 48 1.81 -8.79 21.14
C ALA A 48 1.94 -10.32 21.16
N ASP A 49 2.06 -10.94 19.98
CA ASP A 49 2.30 -12.39 19.84
C ASP A 49 3.75 -12.80 20.15
N GLY A 50 4.65 -11.84 20.39
CA GLY A 50 6.08 -12.09 20.68
C GLY A 50 6.96 -12.24 19.43
N GLY A 51 6.51 -11.74 18.29
CA GLY A 51 7.32 -11.60 17.08
C GLY A 51 8.16 -10.33 17.06
N SER A 52 9.03 -10.21 16.05
CA SER A 52 9.68 -8.95 15.70
C SER A 52 9.24 -8.49 14.33
N VAL A 53 9.31 -7.18 14.09
CA VAL A 53 8.73 -6.56 12.89
C VAL A 53 9.83 -5.93 12.05
N ILE A 54 9.85 -6.29 10.76
CA ILE A 54 10.73 -5.70 9.74
C ILE A 54 9.84 -4.98 8.74
N LEU A 55 9.75 -3.66 8.88
CA LEU A 55 8.96 -2.79 8.01
C LEU A 55 9.73 -2.48 6.75
N MET A 56 9.07 -2.67 5.60
CA MET A 56 9.55 -2.19 4.32
C MET A 56 8.51 -1.29 3.66
N SER A 57 8.96 -0.12 3.25
CA SER A 57 8.12 0.92 2.66
C SER A 57 8.76 1.55 1.42
N HIS A 58 8.01 2.42 0.76
CA HIS A 58 8.56 3.38 -0.20
C HIS A 58 8.18 4.80 0.23
N LEU A 59 8.96 5.77 -0.20
CA LEU A 59 8.65 7.19 -0.07
C LEU A 59 8.89 7.89 -1.40
N GLY A 60 7.86 8.56 -1.92
CA GLY A 60 7.90 9.28 -3.19
C GLY A 60 8.26 8.40 -4.40
N ARG A 61 8.94 9.03 -5.36
CA ARG A 61 9.37 8.42 -6.63
C ARG A 61 10.81 8.86 -6.94
N PRO A 62 11.79 8.37 -6.17
CA PRO A 62 13.20 8.67 -6.41
C PRO A 62 13.66 8.19 -7.79
N LYS A 63 14.68 8.84 -8.36
CA LYS A 63 15.42 8.38 -9.56
C LYS A 63 16.74 7.68 -9.23
N GLY A 64 16.95 7.38 -7.95
CA GLY A 64 18.15 6.80 -7.38
C GLY A 64 18.17 7.09 -5.87
N VAL A 65 19.32 6.94 -5.23
CA VAL A 65 19.45 7.30 -3.81
C VAL A 65 19.36 8.81 -3.65
N GLU A 66 18.27 9.29 -3.03
CA GLU A 66 18.00 10.71 -2.82
C GLU A 66 17.63 10.95 -1.35
N LYS A 67 18.43 11.73 -0.62
CA LYS A 67 18.24 11.96 0.83
C LYS A 67 16.83 12.41 1.19
N LYS A 68 16.19 13.27 0.38
CA LYS A 68 14.82 13.75 0.61
C LYS A 68 13.75 12.66 0.61
N TYR A 69 14.06 11.48 0.05
CA TYR A 69 13.18 10.31 0.00
C TYR A 69 13.65 9.20 0.94
N SER A 70 14.63 9.45 1.81
CA SER A 70 15.01 8.48 2.85
C SER A 70 13.87 8.29 3.84
N LEU A 71 13.69 7.05 4.29
CA LEU A 71 12.76 6.72 5.36
C LEU A 71 13.31 7.08 6.75
N GLU A 72 14.57 7.52 6.86
CA GLU A 72 15.13 8.05 8.11
C GLU A 72 14.26 9.18 8.69
N HIS A 73 13.68 10.01 7.82
CA HIS A 73 12.87 11.17 8.19
C HIS A 73 11.58 10.80 8.92
N ILE A 74 11.06 9.60 8.69
CA ILE A 74 9.81 9.15 9.31
C ILE A 74 10.03 8.32 10.58
N VAL A 75 11.28 7.98 10.94
CA VAL A 75 11.59 7.14 12.09
C VAL A 75 11.03 7.76 13.37
N LYS A 76 11.33 9.03 13.63
CA LYS A 76 10.83 9.74 14.82
C LYS A 76 9.31 9.69 14.93
N LYS A 77 8.60 10.01 13.85
CA LYS A 77 7.13 10.00 13.83
C LYS A 77 6.57 8.58 13.98
N SER A 78 7.24 7.58 13.39
CA SER A 78 6.85 6.18 13.51
C SER A 78 7.01 5.69 14.95
N THR A 79 8.12 6.02 15.63
CA THR A 79 8.33 5.74 17.06
C THR A 79 7.23 6.36 17.92
N GLU A 80 6.88 7.63 17.68
CA GLU A 80 5.80 8.33 18.40
C GLU A 80 4.44 7.62 18.24
N ILE A 81 4.08 7.18 17.03
CA ILE A 81 2.78 6.56 16.74
C ILE A 81 2.71 5.12 17.21
N LEU A 82 3.78 4.36 16.99
CA LEU A 82 3.84 2.95 17.34
C LEU A 82 4.01 2.74 18.85
N ASP A 83 4.41 3.79 19.59
CA ASP A 83 4.68 3.75 21.04
C ASP A 83 5.78 2.73 21.39
N GLN A 84 6.72 2.55 20.46
CA GLN A 84 7.84 1.63 20.55
C GLN A 84 9.02 2.17 19.73
N GLU A 85 10.24 1.88 20.18
CA GLU A 85 11.45 2.27 19.46
C GLU A 85 11.49 1.61 18.07
N VAL A 86 11.61 2.44 17.02
CA VAL A 86 11.79 1.98 15.64
C VAL A 86 13.26 2.13 15.27
N TYR A 87 13.95 1.00 15.17
CA TYR A 87 15.31 0.96 14.63
C TYR A 87 15.30 1.23 13.13
N PHE A 88 16.40 1.76 12.61
CA PHE A 88 16.54 2.07 11.18
C PHE A 88 17.76 1.38 10.58
N ALA A 89 17.57 0.73 9.43
CA ALA A 89 18.66 0.26 8.59
C ALA A 89 18.80 1.21 7.39
N SER A 90 20.00 1.73 7.17
CA SER A 90 20.30 2.66 6.07
C SER A 90 20.32 2.00 4.67
N ASP A 91 19.95 0.70 4.60
CA ASP A 91 19.76 -0.06 3.38
C ASP A 91 18.62 -1.07 3.62
N CYS A 92 17.94 -1.50 2.55
CA CYS A 92 16.93 -2.56 2.60
C CYS A 92 17.45 -3.95 2.23
N ILE A 93 18.67 -4.05 1.69
CA ILE A 93 19.30 -5.33 1.34
C ILE A 93 20.79 -5.35 1.72
N GLY A 94 21.42 -6.52 1.58
CA GLY A 94 22.85 -6.70 1.81
C GLY A 94 23.24 -6.62 3.30
N GLU A 95 24.55 -6.49 3.54
CA GLU A 95 25.14 -6.69 4.87
C GLU A 95 24.56 -5.77 5.95
N VAL A 96 24.18 -4.54 5.60
CA VAL A 96 23.56 -3.58 6.54
C VAL A 96 22.20 -4.08 7.01
N ALA A 97 21.32 -4.45 6.08
CA ALA A 97 19.99 -4.97 6.41
C ALA A 97 20.08 -6.32 7.13
N GLU A 98 20.94 -7.22 6.65
CA GLU A 98 21.15 -8.55 7.24
C GLU A 98 21.63 -8.47 8.69
N LYS A 99 22.60 -7.58 8.99
CA LYS A 99 23.07 -7.37 10.36
C LYS A 99 22.02 -6.73 11.25
N ALA A 100 21.28 -5.74 10.76
CA ALA A 100 20.21 -5.11 11.52
C ALA A 100 19.13 -6.14 11.89
N VAL A 101 18.72 -6.97 10.94
CA VAL A 101 17.77 -8.07 11.14
C VAL A 101 18.32 -9.16 12.06
N ALA A 102 19.60 -9.51 11.96
CA ALA A 102 20.24 -10.50 12.83
C ALA A 102 20.23 -10.06 14.31
N ASN A 103 20.42 -8.76 14.55
CA ASN A 103 20.42 -8.17 15.90
C ASN A 103 19.03 -7.85 16.45
N LEU A 104 17.98 -7.90 15.61
CA LEU A 104 16.61 -7.58 15.98
C LEU A 104 16.02 -8.64 16.91
N LYS A 105 15.59 -8.23 18.10
CA LYS A 105 15.01 -9.10 19.13
C LYS A 105 13.49 -9.16 19.00
N SER A 106 12.89 -10.19 19.59
CA SER A 106 11.44 -10.27 19.76
C SER A 106 10.90 -9.01 20.44
N GLY A 107 9.82 -8.46 19.90
CA GLY A 107 9.20 -7.22 20.37
C GLY A 107 9.83 -5.93 19.82
N GLU A 108 10.89 -6.02 19.00
CA GLU A 108 11.51 -4.85 18.38
C GLU A 108 11.01 -4.62 16.95
N ILE A 109 11.08 -3.36 16.51
CA ILE A 109 10.64 -2.91 15.19
C ILE A 109 11.85 -2.35 14.44
N LEU A 110 12.08 -2.84 13.22
CA LEU A 110 13.09 -2.35 12.29
C LEU A 110 12.43 -1.76 11.05
N LEU A 111 12.80 -0.54 10.67
CA LEU A 111 12.45 0.08 9.41
C LEU A 111 13.64 -0.01 8.44
N LEU A 112 13.43 -0.67 7.31
CA LEU A 112 14.39 -0.69 6.21
C LEU A 112 14.32 0.61 5.41
N GLU A 113 15.41 0.94 4.73
CA GLU A 113 15.45 2.09 3.82
C GLU A 113 14.51 1.92 2.61
N ASN A 114 14.24 3.04 1.93
CA ASN A 114 13.30 3.17 0.82
C ASN A 114 13.57 2.14 -0.29
N LEU A 115 12.62 1.21 -0.46
CA LEU A 115 12.68 0.16 -1.47
C LEU A 115 12.90 0.69 -2.90
N ARG A 116 12.41 1.91 -3.20
CA ARG A 116 12.55 2.51 -4.54
C ARG A 116 13.90 3.15 -4.81
N PHE A 117 14.84 3.11 -3.86
CA PHE A 117 16.24 3.36 -4.18
C PHE A 117 16.84 2.28 -5.09
N TYR A 118 16.20 1.11 -5.14
CA TYR A 118 16.48 0.04 -6.09
C TYR A 118 15.43 0.06 -7.20
N LYS A 119 15.89 0.20 -8.45
CA LYS A 119 15.00 0.14 -9.64
C LYS A 119 14.31 -1.23 -9.77
N GLU A 120 14.94 -2.25 -9.18
CA GLU A 120 14.50 -3.63 -9.07
C GLU A 120 13.13 -3.76 -8.39
N GLU A 121 12.80 -2.85 -7.45
CA GLU A 121 11.50 -2.82 -6.78
C GLU A 121 10.34 -2.60 -7.77
N GLU A 122 10.43 -1.54 -8.58
CA GLU A 122 9.37 -1.21 -9.56
C GLU A 122 9.37 -2.17 -10.76
N ALA A 123 10.52 -2.78 -11.06
CA ALA A 123 10.66 -3.80 -12.11
C ALA A 123 10.07 -5.17 -11.72
N GLY A 124 9.72 -5.39 -10.44
CA GLY A 124 9.27 -6.71 -9.98
C GLY A 124 10.40 -7.75 -10.05
N ASP A 125 11.62 -7.35 -9.74
CA ASP A 125 12.79 -8.23 -9.87
C ASP A 125 12.76 -9.38 -8.84
N VAL A 126 12.98 -10.60 -9.33
CA VAL A 126 12.90 -11.82 -8.54
C VAL A 126 14.06 -11.97 -7.56
N GLU A 127 15.28 -11.58 -7.95
CA GLU A 127 16.45 -11.70 -7.09
C GLU A 127 16.43 -10.65 -5.98
N PHE A 128 15.94 -9.44 -6.26
CA PHE A 128 15.70 -8.42 -5.25
C PHE A 128 14.62 -8.88 -4.25
N ALA A 129 13.49 -9.41 -4.75
CA ALA A 129 12.45 -9.98 -3.89
C ALA A 129 12.97 -11.13 -3.03
N LYS A 130 13.86 -11.98 -3.55
CA LYS A 130 14.51 -13.08 -2.81
C LYS A 130 15.40 -12.57 -1.67
N LYS A 131 16.16 -11.50 -1.90
CA LYS A 131 16.97 -10.85 -0.86
C LYS A 131 16.10 -10.30 0.25
N LEU A 132 15.01 -9.60 -0.08
CA LEU A 132 14.04 -9.14 0.92
C LEU A 132 13.42 -10.32 1.69
N ALA A 133 13.01 -11.36 0.98
CA ALA A 133 12.41 -12.55 1.60
C ALA A 133 13.36 -13.22 2.61
N SER A 134 14.67 -13.20 2.36
CA SER A 134 15.65 -13.79 3.27
C SER A 134 15.74 -13.13 4.65
N LEU A 135 15.16 -11.94 4.80
CA LEU A 135 15.16 -11.18 6.06
C LEU A 135 14.04 -11.61 7.03
N GLY A 136 13.01 -12.31 6.57
CA GLY A 136 11.84 -12.64 7.39
C GLY A 136 11.45 -14.12 7.33
N ASP A 137 10.79 -14.59 8.38
CA ASP A 137 10.23 -15.95 8.46
C ASP A 137 8.81 -16.01 7.88
N ILE A 138 8.10 -14.88 7.90
CA ILE A 138 6.73 -14.73 7.44
C ILE A 138 6.54 -13.38 6.75
N TYR A 139 5.86 -13.40 5.60
CA TYR A 139 5.52 -12.19 4.85
C TYR A 139 4.11 -11.69 5.17
N VAL A 140 4.01 -10.40 5.47
CA VAL A 140 2.73 -9.72 5.69
C VAL A 140 2.58 -8.59 4.68
N ASN A 141 1.52 -8.60 3.88
CA ASN A 141 1.20 -7.47 3.02
C ASN A 141 0.08 -6.63 3.64
N ASP A 142 0.40 -5.39 4.02
CA ASP A 142 -0.55 -4.43 4.59
C ASP A 142 -0.58 -3.11 3.79
N ALA A 143 -0.09 -3.12 2.54
CA ALA A 143 0.02 -1.92 1.71
C ALA A 143 -0.98 -1.94 0.53
N PHE A 144 -2.28 -1.80 0.85
CA PHE A 144 -3.36 -1.83 -0.15
C PHE A 144 -3.10 -0.88 -1.33
N GLY A 145 -2.65 0.35 -1.06
CA GLY A 145 -2.36 1.37 -2.08
C GLY A 145 -1.32 0.96 -3.13
N THR A 146 -0.51 -0.07 -2.85
CA THR A 146 0.49 -0.61 -3.79
C THR A 146 0.21 -2.03 -4.26
N ALA A 147 -0.83 -2.68 -3.72
CA ALA A 147 -1.15 -4.08 -4.00
C ALA A 147 -1.58 -4.33 -5.47
N HIS A 148 -2.02 -3.30 -6.19
CA HIS A 148 -2.37 -3.38 -7.61
C HIS A 148 -1.16 -3.43 -8.55
N ARG A 149 0.07 -3.30 -8.03
CA ARG A 149 1.30 -3.29 -8.84
C ARG A 149 2.12 -4.54 -8.60
N ALA A 150 2.68 -5.07 -9.68
CA ALA A 150 3.57 -6.22 -9.69
C ALA A 150 5.00 -5.86 -9.22
N HIS A 151 5.13 -5.11 -8.13
CA HIS A 151 6.44 -4.76 -7.56
C HIS A 151 7.05 -5.95 -6.80
N ALA A 152 8.36 -5.87 -6.57
CA ALA A 152 9.11 -6.93 -5.89
C ALA A 152 8.60 -7.15 -4.45
N SER A 153 8.47 -6.07 -3.67
CA SER A 153 8.03 -6.11 -2.26
C SER A 153 6.54 -6.40 -2.03
N THR A 154 5.72 -6.41 -3.09
CA THR A 154 4.27 -6.66 -2.99
C THR A 154 3.88 -8.02 -3.57
N THR A 155 4.24 -8.27 -4.83
CA THR A 155 3.75 -9.43 -5.57
C THR A 155 4.77 -10.56 -5.61
N ILE A 156 6.02 -10.23 -5.91
CA ILE A 156 7.04 -11.24 -6.21
C ILE A 156 7.58 -11.88 -4.93
N ILE A 157 7.79 -11.09 -3.88
CA ILE A 157 8.25 -11.58 -2.58
C ILE A 157 7.36 -12.71 -2.03
N ALA A 158 6.05 -12.65 -2.27
CA ALA A 158 5.08 -13.64 -1.80
C ALA A 158 5.31 -15.05 -2.39
N GLN A 159 6.09 -15.19 -3.47
CA GLN A 159 6.45 -16.49 -4.06
C GLN A 159 7.43 -17.27 -3.16
N PHE A 160 8.26 -16.56 -2.39
CA PHE A 160 9.23 -17.15 -1.47
C PHE A 160 8.61 -17.60 -0.13
N PHE A 161 7.34 -17.25 0.09
CA PHE A 161 6.57 -17.62 1.28
C PHE A 161 5.33 -18.44 0.89
N PRO A 162 5.47 -19.72 0.50
CA PRO A 162 4.34 -20.51 -0.01
C PRO A 162 3.27 -20.76 1.05
N LYS A 163 3.68 -20.92 2.32
CA LYS A 163 2.79 -21.21 3.45
C LYS A 163 2.71 -20.07 4.46
N ASP A 164 3.83 -19.34 4.62
CA ASP A 164 4.05 -18.31 5.63
C ASP A 164 3.85 -16.91 5.03
N LYS A 165 2.65 -16.68 4.47
CA LYS A 165 2.23 -15.36 4.00
C LYS A 165 0.79 -15.05 4.37
N CYS A 166 0.53 -13.79 4.66
CA CYS A 166 -0.80 -13.32 5.02
C CYS A 166 -1.00 -11.83 4.68
N PHE A 167 -2.26 -11.39 4.78
CA PHE A 167 -2.61 -9.98 4.71
C PHE A 167 -2.66 -9.36 6.10
N GLY A 168 -2.17 -8.13 6.22
CA GLY A 168 -2.39 -7.30 7.41
C GLY A 168 -3.84 -6.85 7.54
N LEU A 169 -4.16 -6.22 8.67
CA LEU A 169 -5.52 -5.81 9.02
C LEU A 169 -6.05 -4.69 8.12
N LEU A 170 -5.20 -3.76 7.69
CA LEU A 170 -5.63 -2.67 6.80
C LEU A 170 -6.05 -3.26 5.45
N LEU A 171 -5.17 -4.06 4.84
CA LEU A 171 -5.46 -4.66 3.54
C LEU A 171 -6.63 -5.65 3.61
N ALA A 172 -6.73 -6.44 4.68
CA ALA A 172 -7.87 -7.32 4.90
C ALA A 172 -9.20 -6.55 4.97
N ARG A 173 -9.26 -5.44 5.73
CA ARG A 173 -10.46 -4.57 5.84
C ARG A 173 -10.85 -3.94 4.50
N GLU A 174 -9.87 -3.53 3.69
CA GLU A 174 -10.13 -2.99 2.35
C GLU A 174 -10.74 -4.06 1.44
N ILE A 175 -10.18 -5.29 1.45
CA ILE A 175 -10.73 -6.42 0.69
C ILE A 175 -12.14 -6.79 1.18
N GLU A 176 -12.38 -6.82 2.49
CA GLU A 176 -13.71 -7.09 3.05
C GLU A 176 -14.73 -6.02 2.63
N SER A 177 -14.34 -4.75 2.67
CA SER A 177 -15.20 -3.63 2.27
C SER A 177 -15.56 -3.71 0.79
N LEU A 178 -14.58 -4.02 -0.07
CA LEU A 178 -14.82 -4.26 -1.49
C LEU A 178 -15.73 -5.48 -1.72
N ASN A 179 -15.51 -6.60 -1.02
CA ASN A 179 -16.34 -7.79 -1.19
C ASN A 179 -17.80 -7.56 -0.75
N LYS A 180 -18.03 -6.80 0.33
CA LYS A 180 -19.39 -6.43 0.76
C LYS A 180 -20.15 -5.70 -0.33
N VAL A 181 -19.49 -4.81 -1.07
CA VAL A 181 -20.10 -4.09 -2.20
C VAL A 181 -20.30 -5.00 -3.41
N LEU A 182 -19.31 -5.86 -3.71
CA LEU A 182 -19.30 -6.64 -4.95
C LEU A 182 -20.12 -7.94 -4.90
N LYS A 183 -20.37 -8.51 -3.72
CA LYS A 183 -20.98 -9.85 -3.56
C LYS A 183 -22.19 -9.87 -2.62
N ASP A 184 -22.05 -9.26 -1.44
CA ASP A 184 -23.00 -9.42 -0.33
C ASP A 184 -23.83 -8.16 -0.07
N SER A 185 -24.09 -7.38 -1.12
CA SER A 185 -24.64 -6.05 -0.96
C SER A 185 -26.15 -6.07 -0.68
N VAL A 186 -26.55 -5.44 0.43
CA VAL A 186 -27.97 -5.20 0.73
C VAL A 186 -28.45 -4.09 -0.19
N LYS A 187 -29.36 -4.43 -1.10
CA LYS A 187 -29.92 -3.48 -2.06
C LYS A 187 -30.88 -2.47 -1.38
N PRO A 188 -30.95 -1.22 -1.86
CA PRO A 188 -30.24 -0.68 -3.04
C PRO A 188 -28.79 -0.26 -2.74
N VAL A 189 -27.89 -0.53 -3.69
CA VAL A 189 -26.47 -0.13 -3.66
C VAL A 189 -26.27 1.10 -4.52
N THR A 190 -25.72 2.16 -3.93
CA THR A 190 -25.36 3.38 -4.66
C THR A 190 -23.84 3.54 -4.71
N ALA A 191 -23.25 3.56 -5.91
CA ALA A 191 -21.86 3.94 -6.10
C ALA A 191 -21.75 5.44 -6.37
N VAL A 192 -20.88 6.12 -5.64
CA VAL A 192 -20.52 7.52 -5.88
C VAL A 192 -19.09 7.57 -6.39
N LEU A 193 -18.92 7.93 -7.66
CA LEU A 193 -17.64 7.99 -8.33
C LEU A 193 -17.27 9.43 -8.62
N GLY A 194 -16.02 9.78 -8.35
CA GLY A 194 -15.47 11.10 -8.65
C GLY A 194 -14.05 11.03 -9.17
N GLY A 195 -13.48 12.20 -9.40
CA GLY A 195 -12.14 12.38 -9.95
C GLY A 195 -12.15 13.31 -11.15
N SER A 196 -10.96 13.56 -11.70
CA SER A 196 -10.77 14.50 -12.82
C SER A 196 -10.80 13.84 -14.19
N LYS A 197 -10.62 12.51 -14.27
CA LYS A 197 -10.43 11.77 -15.53
C LYS A 197 -11.23 10.47 -15.54
N VAL A 198 -12.06 10.31 -16.57
CA VAL A 198 -12.79 9.06 -16.90
C VAL A 198 -11.79 7.93 -17.14
N SER A 199 -10.70 8.20 -17.87
CA SER A 199 -9.65 7.22 -18.19
C SER A 199 -9.10 6.47 -16.98
N SER A 200 -9.03 7.15 -15.83
CA SER A 200 -8.52 6.58 -14.58
C SER A 200 -9.53 5.73 -13.79
N LYS A 201 -10.78 5.64 -14.25
CA LYS A 201 -11.91 5.02 -13.54
C LYS A 201 -12.76 4.07 -14.39
N ILE A 202 -12.60 4.03 -15.71
CA ILE A 202 -13.34 3.13 -16.62
C ILE A 202 -13.39 1.70 -16.10
N THR A 203 -12.24 1.08 -15.86
CA THR A 203 -12.19 -0.32 -15.42
C THR A 203 -12.91 -0.53 -14.09
N VAL A 204 -12.97 0.48 -13.23
CA VAL A 204 -13.76 0.40 -11.99
C VAL A 204 -15.24 0.49 -12.30
N ILE A 205 -15.66 1.43 -13.15
CA ILE A 205 -17.05 1.59 -13.62
C ILE A 205 -17.55 0.28 -14.23
N GLU A 206 -16.85 -0.26 -15.23
CA GLU A 206 -17.20 -1.51 -15.92
C GLU A 206 -17.38 -2.67 -14.94
N ASN A 207 -16.50 -2.79 -13.93
CA ASN A 207 -16.54 -3.90 -12.97
C ASN A 207 -17.66 -3.80 -11.93
N ILE A 208 -18.20 -2.60 -11.69
CA ILE A 208 -19.25 -2.36 -10.70
C ILE A 208 -20.61 -2.03 -11.31
N LEU A 209 -20.69 -1.72 -12.60
CA LEU A 209 -21.92 -1.29 -13.28
C LEU A 209 -23.05 -2.31 -13.09
N ASP A 210 -22.75 -3.60 -13.27
CA ASP A 210 -23.72 -4.71 -13.10
C ASP A 210 -24.04 -5.03 -11.62
N LYS A 211 -23.36 -4.39 -10.67
CA LYS A 211 -23.43 -4.70 -9.23
C LYS A 211 -24.09 -3.61 -8.41
N VAL A 212 -24.34 -2.44 -8.99
CA VAL A 212 -24.92 -1.28 -8.30
C VAL A 212 -26.30 -0.97 -8.84
N ASP A 213 -27.22 -0.52 -7.98
CA ASP A 213 -28.58 -0.13 -8.39
C ASP A 213 -28.62 1.35 -8.82
N HIS A 214 -27.73 2.17 -8.26
CA HIS A 214 -27.56 3.57 -8.60
C HIS A 214 -26.09 3.94 -8.76
N MET A 215 -25.78 4.79 -9.73
CA MET A 215 -24.45 5.35 -9.93
C MET A 215 -24.54 6.87 -10.00
N ILE A 216 -23.76 7.55 -9.15
CA ILE A 216 -23.62 9.00 -9.12
C ILE A 216 -22.20 9.32 -9.59
N ILE A 217 -22.09 10.08 -10.67
CA ILE A 217 -20.81 10.56 -11.20
C ILE A 217 -20.64 12.04 -10.84
N GLY A 218 -19.53 12.35 -10.19
CA GLY A 218 -19.16 13.70 -9.78
C GLY A 218 -17.72 14.07 -10.16
N GLY A 219 -17.31 15.27 -9.78
CA GLY A 219 -15.97 15.79 -10.10
C GLY A 219 -15.79 16.15 -11.58
N GLY A 220 -14.52 16.33 -12.00
CA GLY A 220 -14.18 16.73 -13.36
C GLY A 220 -14.57 15.72 -14.44
N MET A 221 -14.55 14.42 -14.13
CA MET A 221 -14.93 13.39 -15.09
C MET A 221 -16.38 13.49 -15.58
N THR A 222 -17.27 14.10 -14.77
CA THR A 222 -18.67 14.37 -15.14
C THR A 222 -18.78 15.13 -16.45
N PHE A 223 -17.84 16.03 -16.74
CA PHE A 223 -17.89 16.86 -17.94
C PHE A 223 -17.67 16.06 -19.22
N THR A 224 -16.88 14.98 -19.18
CA THR A 224 -16.78 14.06 -20.33
C THR A 224 -18.13 13.40 -20.60
N PHE A 225 -18.85 12.92 -19.59
CA PHE A 225 -20.21 12.36 -19.76
C PHE A 225 -21.21 13.41 -20.28
N VAL A 226 -21.21 14.61 -19.68
CA VAL A 226 -22.09 15.71 -20.12
C VAL A 226 -21.83 16.08 -21.57
N LYS A 227 -20.56 16.19 -21.98
CA LYS A 227 -20.20 16.52 -23.37
C LYS A 227 -20.56 15.38 -24.34
N ALA A 228 -20.34 14.13 -23.93
CA ALA A 228 -20.71 12.96 -24.71
C ALA A 228 -22.23 12.89 -24.98
N LEU A 229 -23.05 13.28 -24.00
CA LEU A 229 -24.51 13.44 -24.15
C LEU A 229 -24.94 14.70 -24.96
N GLY A 230 -23.99 15.39 -25.62
CA GLY A 230 -24.25 16.58 -26.43
C GLY A 230 -24.32 17.90 -25.63
N GLY A 231 -23.99 17.88 -24.35
CA GLY A 231 -23.94 19.05 -23.48
C GLY A 231 -22.74 19.97 -23.74
N LYS A 232 -22.81 21.20 -23.22
CA LYS A 232 -21.72 22.19 -23.29
C LYS A 232 -21.05 22.33 -21.93
N VAL A 233 -19.73 22.14 -21.89
CA VAL A 233 -18.94 22.13 -20.64
C VAL A 233 -17.97 23.30 -20.50
N GLY A 234 -17.94 24.24 -21.46
CA GLY A 234 -17.04 25.38 -21.45
C GLY A 234 -15.57 24.94 -21.42
N ASN A 235 -14.79 25.54 -20.52
CA ASN A 235 -13.36 25.23 -20.32
C ASN A 235 -13.13 24.17 -19.22
N SER A 236 -14.18 23.42 -18.84
CA SER A 236 -14.06 22.39 -17.81
C SER A 236 -13.19 21.23 -18.30
N ILE A 237 -12.52 20.54 -17.37
CA ILE A 237 -11.67 19.38 -17.69
C ILE A 237 -12.48 18.30 -18.40
N CYS A 238 -12.04 17.87 -19.57
CA CYS A 238 -12.74 16.89 -20.41
C CYS A 238 -11.73 16.03 -21.17
N GLU A 239 -11.95 14.73 -21.19
CA GLU A 239 -11.23 13.76 -22.04
C GLU A 239 -12.04 13.52 -23.33
N ASP A 240 -11.75 14.30 -24.36
CA ASP A 240 -12.50 14.27 -25.62
C ASP A 240 -12.42 12.92 -26.34
N ASP A 241 -11.29 12.20 -26.18
CA ASP A 241 -11.06 10.86 -26.72
C ASP A 241 -11.79 9.74 -25.96
N LYS A 242 -12.52 10.08 -24.88
CA LYS A 242 -13.28 9.14 -24.05
C LYS A 242 -14.80 9.38 -24.10
N GLN A 243 -15.28 10.25 -24.99
CA GLN A 243 -16.71 10.53 -25.12
C GLN A 243 -17.51 9.32 -25.61
N GLU A 244 -17.02 8.59 -26.62
CA GLU A 244 -17.69 7.38 -27.12
C GLU A 244 -17.86 6.34 -26.01
N LEU A 245 -16.77 6.05 -25.30
CA LEU A 245 -16.78 5.13 -24.17
C LEU A 245 -17.63 5.61 -22.98
N ALA A 246 -17.84 6.92 -22.83
CA ALA A 246 -18.72 7.46 -21.80
C ALA A 246 -20.21 7.30 -22.14
N LEU A 247 -20.55 7.05 -23.41
CA LEU A 247 -21.91 6.77 -23.88
C LEU A 247 -22.27 5.28 -23.78
N GLU A 248 -21.28 4.41 -23.89
CA GLU A 248 -21.40 2.96 -23.67
C GLU A 248 -21.71 2.63 -22.21
#